data_AF-A0AAV9UA30-F1
#
_entry.id   AF-A0AAV9UA30-F1
#
_cell.length_a   1.000
_cell.length_b   1.000
_cell.length_c   1.000
_cell.angle_alpha   90.00
_cell.angle_beta   90.00
_cell.angle_gamma   90.00
#
_symmetry.space_group_name_H-M   'P 1'
#
loop_
_entity.id
_entity.type
_entity.pdbx_description
1 polymer ?
#
loop_
_entity_poly.entity_id
_entity_poly.type
_entity_poly.pdbx_seq_one_letter_code
_entity_poly.pdbx_strand_id
1 'polypeptide(L)'
;MAVVGLGAGGNMPINSALFLEFCPQKHQWVLAVLSVWWSLSSAFLALLAWPFLLHFSCPLETEWGKCQRSQNMGWRYLYLTIAGFTMTLWTIRFFFFKLHESPKYLLAQGRDAQAVAVIDAIAAQNGKENIITVHKLAEVEAAVRVARGLPPKVETGEELEAPGRKTAVLQATERFLKACSILGSKQVKSLFATKKLAFSTCMVMLLWMTLSISWNTYNLFLPVFIAQQGIDLGKPSLNTTYRNYALIGICQIPGSFIGGWLIEQKALGRRGKLSV
;
A
#
# COMPACT_ATOMS: atom_id res chain seq x y z
N MET A 1 -4.20 -14.01 13.13
CA MET A 1 -3.00 -13.66 12.34
C MET A 1 -3.21 -13.81 10.83
N ALA A 2 -3.67 -14.97 10.32
CA ALA A 2 -3.89 -15.15 8.88
C ALA A 2 -4.80 -14.08 8.22
N VAL A 3 -5.91 -13.73 8.87
CA VAL A 3 -6.84 -12.68 8.39
C VAL A 3 -6.16 -11.30 8.32
N VAL A 4 -5.30 -10.97 9.29
CA VAL A 4 -4.54 -9.72 9.30
C VAL A 4 -3.56 -9.68 8.13
N GLY A 5 -2.89 -10.80 7.85
CA GLY A 5 -1.98 -10.93 6.71
C GLY A 5 -2.69 -10.75 5.36
N LEU A 6 -3.86 -11.37 5.19
CA LEU A 6 -4.69 -11.19 3.98
C LEU A 6 -5.14 -9.74 3.80
N GLY A 7 -5.65 -9.12 4.88
CA GLY A 7 -6.10 -7.73 4.84
C GLY A 7 -4.98 -6.75 4.53
N ALA A 8 -3.82 -6.89 5.18
CA ALA A 8 -2.66 -6.04 4.95
C ALA A 8 -2.13 -6.17 3.52
N GLY A 9 -2.01 -7.41 3.01
CA GLY A 9 -1.50 -7.68 1.67
C GLY A 9 -2.37 -7.11 0.55
N GLY A 10 -3.71 -7.15 0.70
CA GLY A 10 -4.63 -6.58 -0.28
C GLY A 10 -4.74 -5.06 -0.21
N ASN A 11 -4.65 -4.48 0.99
CA ASN A 11 -4.85 -3.04 1.20
C ASN A 11 -3.70 -2.18 0.61
N MET A 12 -2.47 -2.68 0.64
CA MET A 12 -1.30 -1.96 0.11
C MET A 12 -1.40 -1.61 -1.40
N PRO A 13 -1.61 -2.58 -2.31
CA PRO A 13 -1.72 -2.29 -3.74
C PRO A 13 -2.97 -1.49 -4.09
N ILE A 14 -4.10 -1.71 -3.39
CA ILE A 14 -5.35 -0.97 -3.64
C ILE A 14 -5.16 0.52 -3.33
N ASN A 15 -4.60 0.86 -2.17
CA ASN A 15 -4.37 2.25 -1.80
C ASN A 15 -3.34 2.91 -2.72
N SER A 16 -2.29 2.18 -3.12
CA SER A 16 -1.27 2.69 -4.05
C SER A 16 -1.87 2.98 -5.43
N ALA A 17 -2.71 2.09 -5.95
CA ALA A 17 -3.39 2.27 -7.22
C ALA A 17 -4.33 3.48 -7.17
N LEU A 18 -5.17 3.56 -6.14
CA LEU A 18 -6.11 4.67 -5.96
C LEU A 18 -5.37 6.00 -5.83
N PHE A 19 -4.29 6.05 -5.07
CA PHE A 19 -3.46 7.24 -4.93
C PHE A 19 -2.87 7.68 -6.28
N LEU A 20 -2.34 6.74 -7.08
CA LEU A 20 -1.79 7.03 -8.41
C LEU A 20 -2.85 7.48 -9.42
N GLU A 21 -4.11 7.09 -9.22
CA GLU A 21 -5.22 7.50 -10.09
C GLU A 21 -5.70 8.92 -9.80
N PHE A 22 -5.57 9.39 -8.56
CA PHE A 22 -5.88 10.77 -8.19
C PHE A 22 -4.68 11.72 -8.22
N CYS A 23 -3.46 11.21 -8.08
CA CYS A 23 -2.25 12.03 -8.04
C CYS A 23 -1.77 12.41 -9.45
N PRO A 24 -1.60 13.71 -9.75
CA PRO A 24 -1.04 14.15 -11.03
C PRO A 24 0.40 13.66 -11.22
N GLN A 25 0.79 13.35 -12.46
CA GLN A 25 2.14 12.83 -12.79
C GLN A 25 3.29 13.68 -12.23
N LYS A 26 3.13 15.01 -12.21
CA LYS A 26 4.14 15.95 -11.70
C LYS A 26 4.45 15.76 -10.21
N HIS A 27 3.49 15.26 -9.43
CA HIS A 27 3.60 15.13 -7.97
C HIS A 27 3.71 13.67 -7.50
N GLN A 28 4.04 12.73 -8.40
CA GLN A 28 4.13 11.32 -8.05
C GLN A 28 5.24 10.99 -7.03
N TRP A 29 6.20 11.89 -6.80
CA TRP A 29 7.20 11.75 -5.71
C TRP A 29 6.56 11.67 -4.33
N VAL A 30 5.34 12.21 -4.15
CA VAL A 30 4.58 12.11 -2.90
C VAL A 30 4.31 10.64 -2.53
N LEU A 31 4.27 9.73 -3.53
CA LEU A 31 4.18 8.29 -3.27
C LEU A 31 5.38 7.76 -2.47
N ALA A 32 6.58 8.29 -2.70
CA ALA A 32 7.75 7.90 -1.93
C ALA A 32 7.70 8.46 -0.51
N VAL A 33 7.20 9.68 -0.34
CA VAL A 33 7.00 10.29 0.99
C VAL A 33 5.88 9.60 1.77
N LEU A 34 4.94 8.93 1.10
CA LEU A 34 3.93 8.09 1.76
C LEU A 34 4.56 6.98 2.62
N SER A 35 5.80 6.56 2.33
CA SER A 35 6.57 5.64 3.18
C SER A 35 6.83 6.18 4.58
N VAL A 36 6.75 7.50 4.82
CA VAL A 36 6.89 8.08 6.16
C VAL A 36 5.83 7.53 7.11
N TRP A 37 4.67 7.16 6.58
CA TRP A 37 3.57 6.60 7.37
C TRP A 37 3.90 5.20 7.90
N TRP A 38 4.73 4.43 7.17
CA TRP A 38 5.28 3.17 7.66
C TRP A 38 6.19 3.41 8.87
N SER A 39 7.08 4.40 8.77
CA SER A 39 8.01 4.79 9.84
C SER A 39 7.25 5.31 11.08
N LEU A 40 6.26 6.18 10.87
CA LEU A 40 5.38 6.68 11.93
C LEU A 40 4.61 5.55 12.61
N SER A 41 4.06 4.62 11.84
CA SER A 41 3.37 3.45 12.39
C SER A 41 4.30 2.59 13.23
N SER A 42 5.54 2.38 12.78
CA SER A 42 6.55 1.61 13.52
C SER A 42 6.88 2.28 14.86
N ALA A 43 7.15 3.59 14.85
CA ALA A 43 7.42 4.36 16.06
C ALA A 43 6.21 4.36 17.02
N PHE A 44 5.01 4.62 16.49
CA PHE A 44 3.76 4.63 17.27
C PHE A 44 3.49 3.28 17.93
N LEU A 45 3.65 2.18 17.19
CA LEU A 45 3.47 0.84 17.74
C LEU A 45 4.48 0.53 18.84
N ALA A 46 5.76 0.88 18.63
CA ALA A 46 6.79 0.68 19.65
C ALA A 46 6.50 1.50 20.91
N LEU A 47 6.09 2.75 20.76
CA LEU A 47 5.73 3.64 21.88
C LEU A 47 4.48 3.19 22.64
N LEU A 48 3.50 2.57 21.97
CA LEU A 48 2.36 1.94 22.64
C LEU A 48 2.75 0.64 23.33
N ALA A 49 3.52 -0.22 22.66
CA ALA A 49 3.93 -1.52 23.19
C ALA A 49 4.79 -1.37 24.45
N TRP A 50 5.63 -0.33 24.50
CA TRP A 50 6.57 -0.09 25.58
C TRP A 50 5.92 -0.02 26.98
N PRO A 51 4.97 0.87 27.29
CA PRO A 51 4.32 0.91 28.60
C PRO A 51 3.43 -0.32 28.84
N PHE A 52 2.72 -0.82 27.82
CA PHE A 52 1.83 -1.97 28.00
C PHE A 52 2.59 -3.25 28.40
N LEU A 53 3.74 -3.48 27.78
CA LEU A 53 4.53 -4.69 28.03
C LEU A 53 5.49 -4.52 29.20
N LEU A 54 5.85 -3.29 29.59
CA LEU A 54 6.59 -3.08 30.83
C LEU A 54 5.73 -3.29 32.08
N HIS A 55 4.48 -2.81 32.08
CA HIS A 55 3.66 -2.77 33.28
C HIS A 55 2.68 -3.95 33.40
N PHE A 56 2.30 -4.58 32.29
CA PHE A 56 1.26 -5.64 32.26
C PHE A 56 1.76 -6.97 31.69
N SER A 57 3.07 -7.20 31.67
CA SER A 57 3.67 -8.48 31.35
C SER A 57 4.67 -8.91 32.42
N CYS A 58 4.81 -10.22 32.61
CA CYS A 58 5.77 -10.77 33.55
C CYS A 58 7.21 -10.44 33.13
N PRO A 59 8.14 -10.30 34.11
CA PRO A 59 9.56 -10.17 33.82
C PRO A 59 10.06 -11.35 32.99
N LEU A 60 11.01 -11.08 32.09
CA LEU A 60 11.61 -12.07 31.19
C LEU A 60 12.33 -13.23 31.92
N GLU A 61 12.68 -13.03 33.19
CA GLU A 61 13.30 -14.05 34.05
C GLU A 61 12.29 -15.07 34.62
N THR A 62 10.99 -14.85 34.41
CA THR A 62 9.95 -15.74 34.92
C THR A 62 9.92 -17.03 34.11
N GLU A 63 10.09 -18.18 34.76
CA GLU A 63 10.01 -19.48 34.10
C GLU A 63 8.63 -19.72 33.46
N TRP A 64 8.63 -20.48 32.37
CA TRP A 64 7.41 -20.86 31.66
C TRP A 64 6.42 -21.57 32.60
N GLY A 65 5.15 -21.16 32.57
CA GLY A 65 4.10 -21.70 33.43
C GLY A 65 3.97 -21.05 34.81
N LYS A 66 4.95 -20.25 35.27
CA LYS A 66 4.86 -19.52 36.56
C LYS A 66 4.22 -18.13 36.45
N CYS A 67 4.01 -17.64 35.23
CA CYS A 67 3.37 -16.36 34.97
C CYS A 67 1.84 -16.52 34.87
N GLN A 68 1.11 -16.02 35.86
CA GLN A 68 -0.36 -16.11 35.86
C GLN A 68 -0.96 -15.22 34.77
N ARG A 69 -2.05 -15.69 34.15
CA ARG A 69 -2.75 -14.96 33.06
C ARG A 69 -3.11 -13.52 33.43
N SER A 70 -3.50 -13.26 34.67
CA SER A 70 -3.86 -11.92 35.17
C SER A 70 -2.71 -10.91 35.06
N GLN A 71 -1.47 -11.39 35.16
CA GLN A 71 -0.25 -10.58 35.11
C GLN A 71 0.38 -10.52 33.70
N ASN A 72 -0.19 -11.22 32.72
CA ASN A 72 0.29 -11.27 31.33
C ASN A 72 -0.79 -10.87 30.32
N MET A 73 -1.34 -9.68 30.53
CA MET A 73 -2.39 -9.11 29.69
C MET A 73 -1.88 -8.01 28.75
N GLY A 74 -0.62 -7.58 28.88
CA GLY A 74 -0.04 -6.46 28.12
C GLY A 74 -0.17 -6.60 26.61
N TRP A 75 0.13 -7.79 26.05
CA TRP A 75 -0.02 -8.04 24.61
C TRP A 75 -1.48 -7.95 24.15
N ARG A 76 -2.45 -8.32 25.00
CA ARG A 76 -3.89 -8.21 24.68
C ARG A 76 -4.34 -6.76 24.69
N TYR A 77 -3.95 -6.00 25.70
CA TYR A 77 -4.23 -4.57 25.76
C TYR A 77 -3.64 -3.84 24.57
N LEU A 78 -2.42 -4.21 24.16
CA LEU A 78 -1.81 -3.68 22.94
C LEU A 78 -2.67 -3.97 21.70
N TYR A 79 -3.05 -5.24 21.46
CA TYR A 79 -3.90 -5.58 20.31
C TYR A 79 -5.26 -4.89 20.36
N LEU A 80 -5.91 -4.83 21.52
CA LEU A 80 -7.21 -4.16 21.68
C LEU A 80 -7.09 -2.66 21.42
N THR A 81 -6.02 -2.02 21.87
CA THR A 81 -5.76 -0.59 21.64
C THR A 81 -5.54 -0.31 20.15
N ILE A 82 -4.70 -1.10 19.48
CA ILE A 82 -4.45 -0.95 18.03
C ILE A 82 -5.71 -1.25 17.21
N ALA A 83 -6.48 -2.28 17.59
CA ALA A 83 -7.73 -2.61 16.94
C ALA A 83 -8.77 -1.50 17.12
N GLY A 84 -8.88 -0.92 18.33
CA GLY A 84 -9.76 0.21 18.60
C GLY A 84 -9.35 1.46 17.80
N PHE A 85 -8.06 1.76 17.73
CA PHE A 85 -7.54 2.87 16.94
C PHE A 85 -7.84 2.68 15.44
N THR A 86 -7.56 1.51 14.89
CA THR A 86 -7.84 1.21 13.47
C THR A 86 -9.34 1.20 13.15
N MET A 87 -10.18 0.68 14.06
CA MET A 87 -11.64 0.73 13.92
C MET A 87 -12.18 2.17 13.96
N THR A 88 -11.59 3.02 14.79
CA THR A 88 -11.95 4.45 14.87
C THR A 88 -11.61 5.16 13.55
N LEU A 89 -10.40 4.96 13.01
CA LEU A 89 -10.02 5.51 11.71
C LEU A 89 -10.89 4.99 10.57
N TRP A 90 -11.25 3.71 10.60
CA TRP A 90 -12.17 3.13 9.62
C TRP A 90 -13.56 3.77 9.70
N THR A 91 -14.08 3.96 10.91
CA THR A 91 -15.37 4.63 11.15
C THR A 91 -15.33 6.07 10.64
N ILE A 92 -14.27 6.81 10.98
CA ILE A 92 -14.06 8.17 10.49
C ILE A 92 -14.04 8.18 8.95
N ARG A 93 -13.23 7.31 8.34
CA ARG A 93 -13.13 7.20 6.88
C ARG A 93 -14.47 6.88 6.23
N PHE A 94 -15.22 5.93 6.78
CA PHE A 94 -16.44 5.43 6.15
C PHE A 94 -17.62 6.40 6.28
N PHE A 95 -17.78 7.03 7.44
CA PHE A 95 -18.93 7.89 7.71
C PHE A 95 -18.70 9.37 7.43
N PHE A 96 -17.47 9.87 7.57
CA PHE A 96 -17.19 11.31 7.44
C PHE A 96 -16.58 11.69 6.08
N PHE A 97 -15.99 10.75 5.35
CA PHE A 97 -15.37 11.03 4.05
C PHE A 97 -16.10 10.36 2.90
N LYS A 98 -16.75 11.16 2.05
CA LYS A 98 -17.33 10.68 0.80
C LYS A 98 -16.22 10.57 -0.25
N LEU A 99 -15.66 9.37 -0.39
CA LEU A 99 -14.68 9.08 -1.42
C LEU A 99 -15.39 8.86 -2.76
N HIS A 100 -15.07 9.67 -3.75
CA HIS A 100 -15.56 9.46 -5.11
C HIS A 100 -14.84 8.27 -5.74
N GLU A 101 -15.51 7.56 -6.64
CA GLU A 101 -14.89 6.51 -7.43
C GLU A 101 -13.79 7.09 -8.31
N SER A 102 -12.79 6.27 -8.64
CA SER A 102 -11.67 6.69 -9.48
C SER A 102 -12.15 7.09 -10.89
N PRO A 103 -11.77 8.26 -11.42
CA PRO A 103 -12.09 8.66 -12.79
C PRO A 103 -11.61 7.63 -13.82
N LYS A 104 -10.44 7.02 -13.58
CA LYS A 104 -9.87 6.00 -14.46
C LYS A 104 -10.69 4.72 -14.48
N TYR A 105 -11.22 4.32 -13.31
CA TYR A 105 -12.13 3.18 -13.22
C TYR A 105 -13.44 3.46 -13.97
N LEU A 106 -14.02 4.65 -13.81
CA LEU A 106 -15.25 5.06 -14.49
C LEU A 106 -15.10 5.08 -16.02
N LEU A 107 -13.99 5.64 -16.53
CA LEU A 107 -13.65 5.59 -17.96
C LEU A 107 -13.48 4.16 -18.47
N ALA A 108 -12.85 3.27 -17.70
CA ALA A 108 -12.69 1.87 -18.08
C ALA A 108 -14.03 1.09 -18.12
N GLN A 109 -15.06 1.57 -17.41
CA GLN A 109 -16.42 1.05 -17.50
C GLN A 109 -17.27 1.72 -18.59
N GLY A 110 -16.75 2.74 -19.28
CA GLY A 110 -17.50 3.54 -20.26
C GLY A 110 -18.46 4.58 -19.65
N ARG A 111 -18.30 4.91 -18.37
CA ARG A 111 -19.11 5.91 -17.64
C ARG A 111 -18.45 7.28 -17.72
N ASP A 112 -18.38 7.84 -18.92
CA ASP A 112 -17.56 9.01 -19.22
C ASP A 112 -18.10 10.29 -18.56
N ALA A 113 -19.42 10.47 -18.50
CA ALA A 113 -20.04 11.63 -17.84
C ALA A 113 -19.74 11.66 -16.33
N GLN A 114 -19.77 10.49 -15.68
CA GLN A 114 -19.48 10.39 -14.25
C GLN A 114 -18.00 10.59 -13.95
N ALA A 115 -17.11 10.12 -14.84
CA ALA A 115 -15.69 10.38 -14.71
C ALA A 115 -15.40 11.90 -14.75
N VAL A 116 -16.06 12.63 -15.66
CA VAL A 116 -15.96 14.09 -15.74
C VAL A 116 -16.53 14.75 -14.49
N ALA A 117 -17.70 14.32 -14.01
CA ALA A 117 -18.30 14.86 -12.77
C ALA A 117 -17.40 14.69 -11.53
N VAL A 118 -16.67 13.58 -11.42
CA VAL A 118 -15.69 13.39 -10.33
C VAL A 118 -14.51 14.36 -10.49
N ILE A 119 -14.01 14.56 -11.71
CA ILE A 119 -12.92 15.51 -11.97
C ILE A 119 -13.39 16.95 -11.67
N ASP A 120 -14.62 17.31 -12.04
CA ASP A 120 -15.23 18.60 -11.74
C ASP A 120 -15.33 18.83 -10.23
N ALA A 121 -15.77 17.82 -9.47
CA ALA A 121 -15.85 17.90 -8.01
C ALA A 121 -14.47 18.11 -7.37
N ILE A 122 -13.43 17.41 -7.87
CA ILE A 122 -12.05 17.57 -7.40
C ILE A 122 -11.50 18.95 -7.80
N ALA A 123 -11.80 19.43 -9.01
CA ALA A 123 -11.37 20.73 -9.50
C ALA A 123 -11.99 21.85 -8.66
N ALA A 124 -13.29 21.76 -8.37
CA ALA A 124 -14.02 22.68 -7.49
C ALA A 124 -13.44 22.71 -6.07
N GLN A 125 -13.13 21.55 -5.47
CA GLN A 125 -12.47 21.50 -4.15
C GLN A 125 -11.07 22.13 -4.14
N ASN A 126 -10.36 22.07 -5.27
CA ASN A 126 -9.02 22.65 -5.43
C ASN A 126 -9.04 24.10 -5.97
N GLY A 127 -10.22 24.69 -6.17
CA GLY A 127 -10.38 26.04 -6.70
C GLY A 127 -9.87 26.21 -8.14
N LYS A 128 -9.91 25.15 -8.96
CA LYS A 128 -9.51 25.15 -10.37
C LYS A 128 -10.68 24.79 -11.27
N GLU A 129 -10.64 25.25 -12.51
CA GLU A 129 -11.59 24.83 -13.54
C GLU A 129 -11.10 23.56 -14.24
N ASN A 130 -12.05 22.68 -14.57
CA ASN A 130 -11.76 21.49 -15.36
C ASN A 130 -11.75 21.82 -16.86
N ILE A 131 -10.72 21.33 -17.56
CA ILE A 131 -10.53 21.53 -19.00
C ILE A 131 -11.19 20.39 -19.81
N ILE A 132 -11.47 19.25 -19.16
CA ILE A 132 -11.91 17.98 -19.76
C ILE A 132 -13.43 17.90 -19.72
N THR A 133 -14.07 17.94 -20.89
CA THR A 133 -15.51 17.72 -21.07
C THR A 133 -15.79 16.37 -21.70
N VAL A 134 -17.01 15.86 -21.55
CA VAL A 134 -17.46 14.58 -22.15
C VAL A 134 -17.25 14.57 -23.67
N HIS A 135 -17.53 15.70 -24.33
CA HIS A 135 -17.32 15.86 -25.77
C HIS A 135 -15.85 15.67 -26.16
N LYS A 136 -14.91 16.29 -25.44
CA LYS A 136 -13.47 16.13 -25.70
C LYS A 136 -13.01 14.69 -25.48
N LEU A 137 -13.58 14.00 -24.49
CA LEU A 137 -13.27 12.57 -24.28
C LEU A 137 -13.79 11.71 -25.43
N ALA A 138 -14.99 11.99 -25.95
CA ALA A 138 -15.55 11.29 -27.10
C ALA A 138 -14.72 11.51 -28.37
N GLU A 139 -14.28 12.75 -28.63
CA GLU A 139 -13.38 13.08 -29.75
C GLU A 139 -12.05 12.33 -29.66
N VAL A 140 -11.43 12.31 -28.48
CA VAL A 140 -10.17 11.60 -28.24
C VAL A 140 -10.36 10.09 -28.41
N GLU A 141 -11.46 9.53 -27.89
CA GLU A 141 -11.77 8.11 -28.07
C GLU A 141 -11.93 7.77 -29.57
N ALA A 142 -12.69 8.57 -30.31
CA ALA A 142 -12.87 8.39 -31.75
C ALA A 142 -11.53 8.42 -32.50
N ALA A 143 -10.67 9.41 -32.21
CA ALA A 143 -9.35 9.53 -32.81
C ALA A 143 -8.44 8.32 -32.48
N VAL A 144 -8.44 7.83 -31.23
CA VAL A 144 -7.64 6.67 -30.82
C VAL A 144 -8.14 5.38 -31.46
N ARG A 145 -9.45 5.20 -31.61
CA ARG A 145 -10.03 4.02 -32.27
C ARG A 145 -9.67 3.97 -33.75
N VAL A 146 -9.75 5.10 -34.44
CA VAL A 146 -9.29 5.23 -35.83
C VAL A 146 -7.81 4.89 -35.95
N ALA A 147 -6.96 5.46 -35.09
CA ALA A 147 -5.52 5.17 -35.08
C ALA A 147 -5.19 3.69 -34.81
N ARG A 148 -6.06 2.97 -34.10
CA ARG A 148 -5.90 1.54 -33.77
C ARG A 148 -6.64 0.61 -34.73
N GLY A 149 -7.33 1.13 -35.75
CA GLY A 149 -8.15 0.33 -36.68
C GLY A 149 -9.33 -0.39 -36.00
N LEU A 150 -9.81 0.13 -34.87
CA LEU A 150 -10.95 -0.42 -34.13
C LEU A 150 -12.26 0.16 -34.69
N PRO A 151 -13.36 -0.63 -34.72
CA PRO A 151 -14.65 -0.11 -35.16
C PRO A 151 -15.10 1.06 -34.27
N PRO A 152 -15.83 2.04 -34.84
CA PRO A 152 -16.43 3.11 -34.05
C PRO A 152 -17.26 2.51 -32.92
N LYS A 153 -17.20 3.14 -31.74
CA LYS A 153 -18.03 2.75 -30.61
C LYS A 153 -19.48 2.88 -31.07
N VAL A 154 -20.25 1.78 -31.02
CA VAL A 154 -21.68 1.85 -31.28
C VAL A 154 -22.26 2.83 -30.27
N GLU A 155 -22.88 3.90 -30.73
CA GLU A 155 -23.64 4.84 -29.89
C GLU A 155 -24.90 4.14 -29.37
N THR A 156 -24.74 3.14 -28.52
CA THR A 156 -25.80 2.79 -27.59
C THR A 156 -25.76 3.91 -26.55
N GLY A 157 -26.64 4.90 -26.69
CA GLY A 157 -26.85 6.00 -25.74
C GLY A 157 -27.34 5.55 -24.34
N GLU A 158 -27.14 4.28 -24.01
CA GLU A 158 -27.36 3.73 -22.68
C GLU A 158 -26.04 3.87 -21.92
N GLU A 159 -25.94 4.92 -21.10
CA GLU A 159 -25.02 4.87 -19.96
C GLU A 159 -25.27 3.53 -19.25
N LEU A 160 -24.24 2.69 -19.12
CA LEU A 160 -24.38 1.45 -18.34
C LEU A 160 -24.83 1.83 -16.92
N GLU A 161 -26.11 1.63 -16.63
CA GLU A 161 -26.65 1.79 -15.28
C GLU A 161 -25.81 0.94 -14.32
N ALA A 162 -25.54 1.48 -13.14
CA ALA A 162 -24.72 0.80 -12.16
C ALA A 162 -25.36 -0.58 -11.86
N PRO A 163 -24.67 -1.70 -12.14
CA PRO A 163 -25.26 -3.01 -11.93
C PRO A 163 -25.63 -3.18 -10.45
N GLY A 164 -26.81 -3.73 -10.17
CA GLY A 164 -27.25 -4.00 -8.79
C GLY A 164 -26.18 -4.82 -8.04
N ARG A 165 -26.05 -4.61 -6.71
CA ARG A 165 -24.92 -5.10 -5.90
C ARG A 165 -24.55 -6.58 -6.15
N LYS A 166 -25.54 -7.46 -6.34
CA LYS A 166 -25.33 -8.89 -6.63
C LYS A 166 -24.75 -9.11 -8.04
N THR A 167 -25.31 -8.44 -9.04
CA THR A 167 -24.85 -8.47 -10.43
C THR A 167 -23.45 -7.88 -10.56
N ALA A 168 -23.15 -6.80 -9.83
CA ALA A 168 -21.83 -6.19 -9.79
C ALA A 168 -20.77 -7.17 -9.24
N VAL A 169 -21.08 -7.91 -8.16
CA VAL A 169 -20.17 -8.92 -7.59
C VAL A 169 -19.96 -10.07 -8.56
N LEU A 170 -21.02 -10.59 -9.18
CA LEU A 170 -20.91 -11.68 -10.17
C LEU A 170 -20.07 -11.24 -11.38
N GLN A 171 -20.35 -10.07 -11.95
CA GLN A 171 -19.58 -9.52 -13.06
C GLN A 171 -18.12 -9.24 -12.68
N ALA A 172 -17.86 -8.74 -11.47
CA ALA A 172 -16.50 -8.54 -10.97
C ALA A 172 -15.76 -9.87 -10.81
N THR A 173 -16.44 -10.91 -10.31
CA THR A 173 -15.88 -12.26 -10.15
C THR A 173 -15.56 -12.88 -11.50
N GLU A 174 -16.46 -12.76 -12.48
CA GLU A 174 -16.22 -13.23 -13.84
C GLU A 174 -15.07 -12.47 -14.52
N ARG A 175 -14.99 -11.15 -14.35
CA ARG A 175 -13.88 -10.33 -14.86
C ARG A 175 -12.57 -10.72 -14.19
N PHE A 176 -12.58 -11.00 -12.89
CA PHE A 176 -11.40 -11.46 -12.16
C PHE A 176 -10.97 -12.86 -12.63
N LEU A 177 -11.90 -13.81 -12.78
CA LEU A 177 -11.61 -15.15 -13.28
C LEU A 177 -11.10 -15.11 -14.73
N LYS A 178 -11.70 -14.27 -15.59
CA LYS A 178 -11.19 -13.99 -16.93
C LYS A 178 -9.83 -13.31 -16.89
N ALA A 179 -9.59 -12.38 -15.98
CA ALA A 179 -8.28 -11.74 -15.81
C ALA A 179 -7.23 -12.73 -15.28
N CYS A 180 -7.59 -13.67 -14.41
CA CYS A 180 -6.71 -14.75 -13.97
C CYS A 180 -6.44 -15.76 -15.10
N SER A 181 -7.41 -16.01 -15.99
CA SER A 181 -7.21 -16.84 -17.18
C SER A 181 -6.46 -16.11 -18.31
N ILE A 182 -6.54 -14.77 -18.38
CA ILE A 182 -5.83 -13.88 -19.33
C ILE A 182 -4.46 -13.39 -18.79
N LEU A 183 -4.23 -13.46 -17.47
CA LEU A 183 -2.90 -13.63 -16.86
C LEU A 183 -2.19 -14.87 -17.45
N GLY A 184 -2.96 -15.71 -18.15
CA GLY A 184 -2.51 -16.53 -19.25
C GLY A 184 -1.56 -15.79 -20.19
N SER A 185 -0.29 -16.16 -20.10
CA SER A 185 0.69 -16.15 -21.19
C SER A 185 0.98 -14.78 -21.81
N LYS A 186 0.07 -14.06 -22.47
CA LYS A 186 0.38 -12.85 -23.25
C LYS A 186 0.88 -11.66 -22.40
N GLN A 187 0.21 -11.30 -21.31
CA GLN A 187 0.61 -10.15 -20.49
C GLN A 187 1.92 -10.44 -19.72
N VAL A 188 2.02 -11.64 -19.14
CA VAL A 188 3.25 -12.11 -18.48
C VAL A 188 4.38 -12.24 -19.50
N LYS A 189 4.14 -12.83 -20.68
CA LYS A 189 5.13 -12.89 -21.78
C LYS A 189 5.53 -11.51 -22.27
N SER A 190 4.67 -10.50 -22.19
CA SER A 190 5.04 -9.13 -22.54
C SER A 190 6.10 -8.56 -21.61
N LEU A 191 6.07 -8.91 -20.31
CA LEU A 191 7.14 -8.54 -19.35
C LEU A 191 8.47 -9.24 -19.68
N PHE A 192 8.41 -10.41 -20.33
CA PHE A 192 9.58 -11.18 -20.75
C PHE A 192 9.84 -11.11 -22.27
N ALA A 193 9.22 -10.17 -22.98
CA ALA A 193 9.25 -10.12 -24.45
C ALA A 193 10.65 -9.80 -25.01
N THR A 194 11.48 -9.09 -24.24
CA THR A 194 12.84 -8.74 -24.62
C THR A 194 13.81 -9.20 -23.54
N LYS A 195 14.98 -9.73 -23.93
CA LYS A 195 16.03 -10.20 -22.99
C LYS A 195 16.39 -9.16 -21.92
N LYS A 196 16.42 -7.87 -22.29
CA LYS A 196 16.70 -6.75 -21.38
C LYS A 196 15.57 -6.50 -20.35
N LEU A 197 14.31 -6.59 -20.79
CA LEU A 197 13.16 -6.41 -19.91
C LEU A 197 12.98 -7.61 -18.98
N ALA A 198 13.17 -8.82 -19.52
CA ALA A 198 13.20 -10.06 -18.76
C ALA A 198 14.25 -10.02 -17.64
N PHE A 199 15.49 -9.66 -17.99
CA PHE A 199 16.57 -9.53 -17.01
C PHE A 199 16.26 -8.48 -15.94
N SER A 200 15.78 -7.30 -16.35
CA SER A 200 15.39 -6.24 -15.41
C SER A 200 14.28 -6.69 -14.46
N THR A 201 13.27 -7.40 -14.97
CA THR A 201 12.13 -7.87 -14.18
C THR A 201 12.56 -8.96 -13.20
N CYS A 202 13.33 -9.95 -13.65
CA CYS A 202 13.89 -10.98 -12.78
C CYS A 202 14.80 -10.39 -11.69
N MET A 203 15.65 -9.42 -12.04
CA MET A 203 16.56 -8.79 -11.08
C MET A 203 15.79 -8.04 -9.99
N VAL A 204 14.72 -7.31 -10.35
CA VAL A 204 13.85 -6.65 -9.37
C VAL A 204 13.15 -7.69 -8.48
N MET A 205 12.61 -8.76 -9.06
CA MET A 205 11.98 -9.84 -8.27
C MET A 205 12.95 -10.48 -7.29
N LEU A 206 14.17 -10.79 -7.74
CA LEU A 206 15.22 -11.36 -6.91
C LEU A 206 15.65 -10.41 -5.80
N LEU A 207 15.80 -9.11 -6.10
CA LEU A 207 16.14 -8.09 -5.12
C LEU A 207 15.07 -7.99 -4.03
N TRP A 208 13.79 -7.97 -4.41
CA TRP A 208 12.69 -7.97 -3.43
C TRP A 208 12.65 -9.26 -2.60
N MET A 209 12.94 -10.41 -3.22
CA MET A 209 12.99 -11.69 -2.51
C MET A 209 14.12 -11.73 -1.48
N THR A 210 15.34 -11.32 -1.87
CA THR A 210 16.49 -11.32 -0.97
C THR A 210 16.32 -10.32 0.16
N LEU A 211 15.83 -9.11 -0.13
CA LEU A 211 15.51 -8.12 0.92
C LEU A 211 14.52 -8.67 1.94
N SER A 212 13.45 -9.35 1.48
CA SER A 212 12.47 -9.96 2.37
C SER A 212 13.09 -11.06 3.23
N ILE A 213 13.88 -11.96 2.64
CA ILE A 213 14.56 -13.04 3.37
C ILE A 213 15.52 -12.44 4.41
N SER A 214 16.38 -11.50 4.02
CA SER A 214 17.34 -10.86 4.91
C SER A 214 16.65 -10.15 6.07
N TRP A 215 15.61 -9.36 5.81
CA TRP A 215 14.86 -8.64 6.84
C TRP A 215 14.23 -9.59 7.87
N ASN A 216 13.52 -10.62 7.40
CA ASN A 216 12.89 -11.60 8.29
C ASN A 216 13.92 -12.42 9.05
N THR A 217 15.02 -12.81 8.40
CA THR A 217 16.08 -13.61 9.03
C THR A 217 16.77 -12.82 10.14
N TYR A 218 17.11 -11.56 9.87
CA TYR A 218 17.71 -10.66 10.86
C TYR A 218 16.77 -10.49 12.07
N ASN A 219 15.50 -10.16 11.85
CA ASN A 219 14.57 -9.92 12.95
C ASN A 219 14.23 -11.18 13.76
N LEU A 220 14.18 -12.36 13.12
CA LEU A 220 13.79 -13.59 13.78
C LEU A 220 14.97 -14.29 14.49
N PHE A 221 16.13 -14.36 13.85
CA PHE A 221 17.25 -15.18 14.32
C PHE A 221 18.34 -14.41 15.03
N LEU A 222 18.47 -13.09 14.83
CA LEU A 222 19.50 -12.31 15.52
C LEU A 222 19.42 -12.44 17.05
N PRO A 223 18.24 -12.35 17.70
CA PRO A 223 18.17 -12.49 19.16
C PRO A 223 18.60 -13.89 19.62
N VAL A 224 18.23 -14.92 18.86
CA VAL A 224 18.56 -16.32 19.16
C VAL A 224 20.06 -16.58 18.99
N PHE A 225 20.65 -16.04 17.93
CA PHE A 225 22.07 -16.21 17.62
C PHE A 225 22.96 -15.57 18.69
N ILE A 226 22.64 -14.35 19.13
CA ILE A 226 23.42 -13.65 20.15
C ILE A 226 23.32 -14.37 21.50
N ALA A 227 22.13 -14.88 21.86
CA ALA A 227 21.96 -15.68 23.07
C ALA A 227 22.79 -16.97 23.07
N GLN A 228 22.96 -17.62 21.91
CA GLN A 228 23.76 -18.85 21.78
C GLN A 228 25.27 -18.62 21.84
N GLN A 229 25.76 -17.46 21.41
CA GLN A 229 27.19 -17.13 21.41
C GLN A 229 27.73 -16.73 22.79
N GLY A 230 26.88 -16.70 23.83
CA GLY A 230 27.28 -16.31 25.18
C GLY A 230 27.70 -14.84 25.31
N ILE A 231 27.42 -14.01 24.29
CA ILE A 231 27.64 -12.57 24.34
C ILE A 231 26.54 -11.98 25.21
N ASP A 232 26.88 -11.73 26.46
CA ASP A 232 25.99 -11.14 27.45
C ASP A 232 25.81 -9.65 27.14
N LEU A 233 24.83 -9.30 26.28
CA LEU A 233 24.47 -7.91 25.94
C LEU A 233 23.89 -7.12 27.14
N GLY A 234 24.09 -7.61 28.37
CA GLY A 234 23.24 -7.35 29.51
C GLY A 234 21.91 -8.09 29.34
N LYS A 235 21.28 -8.49 30.45
CA LYS A 235 19.94 -9.09 30.43
C LYS A 235 19.02 -8.18 29.60
N PRO A 236 18.45 -8.65 28.47
CA PRO A 236 17.65 -7.81 27.61
C PRO A 236 16.43 -7.33 28.41
N SER A 237 16.46 -6.08 28.86
CA SER A 237 15.31 -5.51 29.55
C SER A 237 14.26 -5.15 28.49
N LEU A 238 13.00 -5.45 28.78
CA LEU A 238 11.87 -5.01 27.94
C LEU A 238 11.97 -3.50 27.64
N ASN A 239 12.48 -2.73 28.60
CA ASN A 239 12.68 -1.29 28.49
C ASN A 239 13.66 -0.94 27.36
N THR A 240 14.83 -1.58 27.33
CA THR A 240 15.86 -1.34 26.31
C THR A 240 15.37 -1.78 24.92
N THR A 241 14.68 -2.91 24.83
CA THR A 241 14.17 -3.43 23.55
C THR A 241 13.15 -2.49 22.91
N TYR A 242 12.11 -2.10 23.63
CA TYR A 242 11.09 -1.21 23.09
C TYR A 242 11.59 0.23 22.88
N ARG A 243 12.54 0.68 23.71
CA ARG A 243 13.29 1.92 23.45
C ARG A 243 13.97 1.90 22.10
N ASN A 244 14.73 0.85 21.81
CA ASN A 244 15.47 0.73 20.56
C ASN A 244 14.50 0.66 19.37
N TYR A 245 13.39 -0.07 19.48
CA TYR A 245 12.36 -0.07 18.43
C TYR A 245 11.73 1.30 18.18
N ALA A 246 11.44 2.07 19.24
CA ALA A 246 10.92 3.43 19.11
C ALA A 246 11.92 4.36 18.43
N LEU A 247 13.20 4.28 18.82
CA LEU A 247 14.28 5.05 18.19
C LEU A 247 14.46 4.68 16.72
N ILE A 248 14.48 3.38 16.38
CA ILE A 248 14.54 2.92 14.99
C ILE A 248 13.37 3.46 14.17
N GLY A 249 12.15 3.45 14.70
CA GLY A 249 10.97 4.04 14.07
C GLY A 249 11.14 5.54 13.79
N ILE A 250 11.61 6.30 14.77
CA ILE A 250 11.84 7.75 14.66
C ILE A 250 12.95 8.06 13.65
N CYS A 251 14.05 7.31 13.68
CA CYS A 251 15.17 7.48 12.74
C CYS A 251 14.81 7.15 11.29
N GLN A 252 13.78 6.34 11.04
CA GLN A 252 13.30 6.07 9.69
C GLN A 252 12.51 7.25 9.08
N ILE A 253 11.98 8.17 9.90
CA ILE A 253 11.17 9.30 9.42
C ILE A 253 11.98 10.21 8.47
N PRO A 254 13.19 10.71 8.84
CA PRO A 254 14.02 11.48 7.92
C PRO A 254 14.40 10.70 6.64
N GLY A 255 14.62 9.40 6.76
CA GLY A 255 14.98 8.54 5.61
C GLY A 255 13.92 8.58 4.50
N SER A 256 12.64 8.54 4.85
CA SER A 256 11.53 8.65 3.88
C SER A 256 11.51 10.00 3.15
N PHE A 257 11.81 11.11 3.83
CA PHE A 257 11.89 12.42 3.20
C PHE A 257 13.11 12.56 2.28
N ILE A 258 14.26 12.04 2.71
CA ILE A 258 15.48 12.01 1.90
C ILE A 258 15.26 11.19 0.63
N GLY A 259 14.60 10.03 0.73
CA GLY A 259 14.23 9.22 -0.43
C GLY A 259 13.32 9.95 -1.42
N GLY A 260 12.29 10.65 -0.91
CA GLY A 260 11.42 11.49 -1.74
C GLY A 260 12.19 12.61 -2.47
N TRP A 261 13.10 13.28 -1.76
CA TRP A 261 13.95 14.33 -2.33
C TRP A 261 14.91 13.79 -3.40
N LEU A 262 15.55 12.64 -3.17
CA LEU A 262 16.46 12.01 -4.14
C LEU A 262 15.75 11.59 -5.44
N ILE A 263 14.47 11.25 -5.37
CA ILE A 263 13.66 10.92 -6.55
C ILE A 263 13.42 12.15 -7.43
N GLU A 264 13.33 13.35 -6.87
CA GLU A 264 13.16 14.58 -7.66
C GLU A 264 14.48 15.11 -8.26
N GLN A 265 15.62 14.78 -7.65
CA GLN A 265 16.92 15.26 -8.13
C GLN A 265 17.19 14.83 -9.57
N LYS A 266 17.34 15.82 -10.45
CA LYS A 266 17.63 15.63 -11.88
C LYS A 266 19.01 15.02 -12.11
N ALA A 267 19.95 15.23 -11.18
CA ALA A 267 21.34 14.77 -11.26
C ALA A 267 21.49 13.25 -11.27
N LEU A 268 20.59 12.51 -10.62
CA LEU A 268 20.68 11.05 -10.51
C LEU A 268 20.14 10.30 -11.75
N GLY A 269 19.48 11.00 -12.68
CA GLY A 269 18.83 10.37 -13.84
C GLY A 269 17.81 9.28 -13.46
N ARG A 270 17.24 8.55 -14.42
CA ARG A 270 16.26 7.48 -14.14
C ARG A 270 16.90 6.20 -13.56
N ARG A 271 18.24 6.07 -13.68
CA ARG A 271 19.04 4.93 -13.21
C ARG A 271 19.59 5.11 -11.79
N GLY A 272 20.06 6.31 -11.40
CA GLY A 272 20.55 6.59 -10.04
C GLY A 272 19.43 6.66 -9.00
N LYS A 273 18.18 6.87 -9.42
CA LYS A 273 17.00 6.78 -8.53
C LYS A 273 16.68 5.35 -8.07
N LEU A 274 17.24 4.33 -8.73
CA LEU A 274 17.07 2.91 -8.36
C LEU A 274 18.19 2.38 -7.47
N SER A 275 19.26 3.15 -7.24
CA SER A 275 20.42 2.75 -6.43
C SER A 275 20.41 3.30 -5.00
N VAL A 276 19.36 4.03 -4.62
CA VAL A 276 19.14 4.59 -3.28
C VAL A 276 18.16 3.70 -2.52
#